data_AF-A0A250IB87-F1
#
_entry.id   AF-A0A250IB87-F1
#
_cell.length_a   1.000
_cell.length_b   1.000
_cell.length_c   1.000
_cell.angle_alpha   90.00
_cell.angle_beta   90.00
_cell.angle_gamma   90.00
#
_symmetry.space_group_name_H-M   'P 1'
#
loop_
_entity.id
_entity.type
_entity.pdbx_description
1 polymer ?
#
loop_
_entity_poly.entity_id
_entity_poly.type
_entity_poly.pdbx_seq_one_letter_code
_entity_poly.pdbx_strand_id
1 'polypeptide(L)'
;MNQRQGMWRKMAAALVGLAVVSSGPGCDTREEEPRELEQRTFALSGLAGYTQCDWGSTDCNLCVNGVVSAFNNLRDHGEILGFYPGGYDLNLAYPSSDHLEGIQRLKSGQGRYFVISKRDGRSASSAYVAHSVFMESRNTSGLRMRSNRLISSTSQPEDTWPHSADRVVAGIGALDGYKHGGGLQASGNIVALPLEEGPGNGKVVLYDYSDPSNPAWLGTVYGASGAAGTASLTKLADGRFMLVIGQGNANVLEFYLSSSTVLSPSTTWAPYDTWYLPEIPLGDWGAFQSLNFVTDCAEGRLYLIGTRLGGLRWGAVSDDYAHLYEVTLTPNVTIRNVASKHFYCSNDGSRQCNFDAAGGAFVDKDRNLLLYVTEHADDGPVGSVKMMEYRSIFPNAACGSDINQAFVDFYDDSDFSDRGFIFDYADRYAKNWARFSDVDNFNDKASAVRYCIPPGHRVRLYKDSNYSGKTKDLIGTGVPTSVNLNSWSFGDETSAAQWLSF
;
A
#
# COMPACT_ATOMS: atom_id res chain seq x y z
N MET A 1 31.86 9.12 -21.95
CA MET A 1 32.40 9.72 -23.19
C MET A 1 31.51 9.31 -24.36
N ASN A 2 30.55 10.17 -24.73
CA ASN A 2 30.12 10.42 -26.11
C ASN A 2 29.05 11.52 -26.08
N GLN A 3 29.39 12.63 -26.72
CA GLN A 3 28.63 13.88 -26.79
C GLN A 3 27.45 13.75 -27.76
N ARG A 4 26.31 14.34 -27.38
CA ARG A 4 25.36 14.93 -28.35
C ARG A 4 24.88 16.29 -27.84
N GLN A 5 25.53 17.34 -28.35
CA GLN A 5 24.90 18.63 -28.64
C GLN A 5 23.85 18.39 -29.74
N GLY A 6 22.74 19.11 -29.92
CA GLY A 6 22.17 20.31 -29.34
C GLY A 6 21.13 20.79 -30.36
N MET A 7 20.04 21.44 -29.95
CA MET A 7 19.35 22.43 -30.79
C MET A 7 18.32 23.21 -29.97
N TRP A 8 18.61 24.49 -29.82
CA TRP A 8 17.69 25.51 -29.37
C TRP A 8 16.85 25.98 -30.56
N ARG A 9 15.53 26.14 -30.38
CA ARG A 9 14.72 27.03 -31.21
C ARG A 9 13.93 27.97 -30.31
N LYS A 10 14.25 29.27 -30.46
CA LYS A 10 13.49 30.41 -29.98
C LYS A 10 12.21 30.53 -30.82
N MET A 11 11.07 30.77 -30.17
CA MET A 11 9.95 31.48 -30.79
C MET A 11 9.51 32.61 -29.87
N ALA A 12 9.64 33.82 -30.39
CA ALA A 12 8.96 35.00 -29.90
C ALA A 12 7.93 35.38 -30.97
N ALA A 13 6.70 35.64 -30.56
CA ALA A 13 5.75 36.44 -31.32
C ALA A 13 4.81 37.14 -30.33
N ALA A 14 4.82 38.46 -30.41
CA ALA A 14 4.00 39.38 -29.66
C ALA A 14 2.57 39.41 -30.19
N LEU A 15 1.60 39.76 -29.33
CA LEU A 15 0.37 40.41 -29.77
C LEU A 15 -0.08 41.42 -28.71
N VAL A 16 0.03 42.67 -29.11
CA VAL A 16 -0.51 43.87 -28.46
C VAL A 16 -1.95 44.03 -28.93
N GLY A 17 -2.87 44.30 -28.00
CA GLY A 17 -4.24 44.69 -28.31
C GLY A 17 -4.78 45.61 -27.24
N LEU A 18 -4.60 46.92 -27.44
CA LEU A 18 -5.31 47.98 -26.71
C LEU A 18 -6.80 47.93 -27.04
N ALA A 19 -7.66 48.07 -26.04
CA ALA A 19 -9.05 48.48 -26.21
C ALA A 19 -9.34 49.72 -25.36
N VAL A 20 -9.96 50.68 -26.02
CA VAL A 20 -10.27 52.04 -25.59
C VAL A 20 -11.50 52.06 -24.68
N VAL A 21 -11.42 52.82 -23.59
CA VAL A 21 -12.55 53.14 -22.71
C VAL A 21 -13.28 54.36 -23.27
N SER A 22 -14.59 54.24 -23.53
CA SER A 22 -15.47 55.40 -23.74
C SER A 22 -16.66 55.30 -22.79
N SER A 23 -16.79 56.30 -21.91
CA SER A 23 -17.94 56.53 -21.04
C SER A 23 -18.94 57.45 -21.72
N GLY A 24 -20.22 57.09 -21.62
CA GLY A 24 -21.37 57.93 -22.02
C GLY A 24 -22.58 57.59 -21.14
N PRO A 25 -23.37 58.57 -20.67
CA PRO A 25 -24.41 58.36 -19.67
C PRO A 25 -25.80 58.16 -20.27
N GLY A 26 -26.60 57.32 -19.60
CA GLY A 26 -28.05 57.47 -19.49
C GLY A 26 -28.90 56.85 -20.60
N CYS A 27 -29.66 55.80 -20.26
CA CYS A 27 -31.13 55.85 -20.25
C CYS A 27 -31.71 54.55 -19.68
N ASP A 28 -32.70 54.74 -18.82
CA ASP A 28 -33.47 53.75 -18.10
C ASP A 28 -34.45 53.05 -19.06
N THR A 29 -34.22 51.77 -19.34
CA THR A 29 -35.19 50.88 -19.98
C THR A 29 -35.21 49.57 -19.23
N ARG A 30 -36.37 49.25 -18.64
CA ARG A 30 -36.66 47.95 -18.02
C ARG A 30 -36.45 46.83 -19.03
N GLU A 31 -35.31 46.15 -18.94
CA GLU A 31 -35.07 44.88 -19.60
C GLU A 31 -35.74 43.77 -18.78
N GLU A 32 -36.61 43.00 -19.43
CA GLU A 32 -37.08 41.71 -18.92
C GLU A 32 -35.86 40.84 -18.64
N GLU A 33 -35.74 40.32 -17.42
CA GLU A 33 -34.70 39.37 -17.07
C GLU A 33 -34.69 38.24 -18.11
N PRO A 34 -33.56 38.02 -18.83
CA PRO A 34 -33.40 36.80 -19.58
C PRO A 34 -33.45 35.68 -18.54
N ARG A 35 -34.48 34.83 -18.62
CA ARG A 35 -34.38 33.52 -17.99
C ARG A 35 -33.16 32.86 -18.62
N GLU A 36 -32.04 32.90 -17.90
CA GLU A 36 -30.92 32.00 -18.13
C GLU A 36 -31.53 30.59 -18.11
N LEU A 37 -31.79 30.08 -19.32
CA LEU A 37 -31.74 28.66 -19.55
C LEU A 37 -30.34 28.27 -19.12
N GLU A 38 -30.19 27.85 -17.86
CA GLU A 38 -29.12 26.96 -17.43
C GLU A 38 -29.19 25.77 -18.39
N GLN A 39 -28.52 25.91 -19.53
CA GLN A 39 -27.96 24.78 -20.25
C GLN A 39 -26.96 24.19 -19.27
N ARG A 40 -27.47 23.34 -18.38
CA ARG A 40 -26.68 22.29 -17.76
C ARG A 40 -26.16 21.47 -18.93
N THR A 41 -25.01 21.87 -19.46
CA THR A 41 -24.07 20.95 -20.03
C THR A 41 -23.90 19.87 -18.96
N PHE A 42 -24.65 18.78 -19.12
CA PHE A 42 -24.28 17.50 -18.57
C PHE A 42 -22.93 17.20 -19.23
N ALA A 43 -21.86 17.75 -18.65
CA ALA A 43 -20.53 17.21 -18.85
C ALA A 43 -20.70 15.71 -18.64
N LEU A 44 -20.23 14.91 -19.60
CA LEU A 44 -20.10 13.48 -19.46
C LEU A 44 -19.29 13.24 -18.19
N SER A 45 -19.98 13.16 -17.04
CA SER A 45 -19.36 13.01 -15.75
C SER A 45 -18.82 11.60 -15.77
N GLY A 46 -17.50 11.47 -15.91
CA GLY A 46 -16.83 10.19 -15.86
C GLY A 46 -17.21 9.43 -14.60
N LEU A 47 -17.06 8.11 -14.63
CA LEU A 47 -17.33 7.28 -13.45
C LEU A 47 -16.28 7.61 -12.38
N ALA A 48 -16.75 7.95 -11.18
CA ALA A 48 -15.92 8.20 -10.01
C ALA A 48 -15.95 6.98 -9.07
N GLY A 49 -14.94 6.85 -8.22
CA GLY A 49 -14.90 5.89 -7.12
C GLY A 49 -15.89 6.24 -6.01
N TYR A 50 -16.36 5.22 -5.31
CA TYR A 50 -17.27 5.38 -4.17
C TYR A 50 -16.52 5.89 -2.93
N THR A 51 -16.98 7.01 -2.34
CA THR A 51 -16.29 7.67 -1.20
C THR A 51 -16.99 7.47 0.15
N GLN A 52 -18.24 7.01 0.13
CA GLN A 52 -19.12 6.91 1.31
C GLN A 52 -19.01 5.56 2.03
N CYS A 53 -17.87 4.87 1.91
CA CYS A 53 -17.65 3.64 2.68
C CYS A 53 -17.40 3.95 4.14
N ASP A 54 -17.84 3.03 4.98
CA ASP A 54 -17.53 2.97 6.40
C ASP A 54 -16.46 1.90 6.68
N TRP A 55 -15.85 2.00 7.85
CA TRP A 55 -14.99 0.93 8.35
C TRP A 55 -15.82 -0.34 8.54
N GLY A 56 -15.33 -1.46 8.02
CA GLY A 56 -16.04 -2.75 8.06
C GLY A 56 -17.09 -2.96 6.96
N SER A 57 -17.30 -2.02 6.02
CA SER A 57 -18.15 -2.26 4.85
C SER A 57 -17.68 -3.50 4.08
N THR A 58 -18.62 -4.37 3.72
CA THR A 58 -18.35 -5.71 3.15
C THR A 58 -17.99 -5.68 1.67
N ASP A 59 -18.27 -4.60 0.95
CA ASP A 59 -18.17 -4.56 -0.52
C ASP A 59 -17.44 -3.34 -1.07
N CYS A 60 -16.88 -2.50 -0.21
CA CYS A 60 -16.24 -1.26 -0.64
C CYS A 60 -15.06 -0.85 0.26
N ASN A 61 -14.08 -0.16 -0.33
CA ASN A 61 -12.88 0.33 0.37
C ASN A 61 -13.07 1.76 0.85
N LEU A 62 -12.45 2.10 1.99
CA LEU A 62 -12.41 3.50 2.42
C LEU A 62 -11.64 4.33 1.39
N CYS A 63 -12.07 5.55 1.14
CA CYS A 63 -11.28 6.51 0.39
C CYS A 63 -10.15 7.08 1.26
N VAL A 64 -9.09 7.60 0.63
CA VAL A 64 -7.95 8.27 1.26
C VAL A 64 -8.12 9.79 1.12
N ASN A 65 -7.77 10.52 2.18
CA ASN A 65 -7.71 11.98 2.12
C ASN A 65 -6.44 12.43 1.41
N GLY A 66 -6.55 12.87 0.15
CA GLY A 66 -5.41 13.33 -0.64
C GLY A 66 -4.47 12.18 -1.00
N VAL A 67 -4.87 11.34 -1.96
CA VAL A 67 -4.15 10.11 -2.33
C VAL A 67 -2.67 10.40 -2.67
N VAL A 68 -2.39 11.42 -3.49
CA VAL A 68 -1.02 11.76 -3.90
C VAL A 68 -0.15 12.16 -2.71
N SER A 69 -0.67 13.00 -1.80
CA SER A 69 0.06 13.37 -0.58
C SER A 69 0.26 12.18 0.37
N ALA A 70 -0.77 11.34 0.54
CA ALA A 70 -0.68 10.15 1.39
C ALA A 70 0.37 9.17 0.86
N PHE A 71 0.40 8.95 -0.45
CA PHE A 71 1.39 8.12 -1.14
C PHE A 71 2.82 8.64 -0.94
N ASN A 72 3.04 9.93 -1.19
CA ASN A 72 4.37 10.55 -1.01
C ASN A 72 4.81 10.56 0.46
N ASN A 73 3.87 10.50 1.40
CA ASN A 73 4.13 10.45 2.84
C ASN A 73 4.28 9.04 3.41
N LEU A 74 4.16 7.97 2.61
CA LEU A 74 4.53 6.63 3.07
C LEU A 74 6.00 6.62 3.50
N ARG A 75 6.34 6.02 4.63
CA ARG A 75 7.73 5.78 5.03
C ARG A 75 8.35 4.84 3.99
N ASP A 76 9.58 5.12 3.58
CA ASP A 76 10.32 4.34 2.57
C ASP A 76 10.90 3.04 3.14
N HIS A 77 11.14 2.97 4.45
CA HIS A 77 11.44 1.74 5.17
C HIS A 77 10.17 1.26 5.91
N GLY A 78 9.78 0.01 5.71
CA GLY A 78 8.56 -0.56 6.31
C GLY A 78 8.79 -1.18 7.69
N GLU A 79 7.69 -1.43 8.40
CA GLU A 79 7.67 -2.22 9.63
C GLU A 79 7.66 -3.71 9.31
N ILE A 80 8.57 -4.46 9.93
CA ILE A 80 8.82 -5.85 9.58
C ILE A 80 7.78 -6.76 10.22
N LEU A 81 7.12 -7.54 9.39
CA LEU A 81 6.03 -8.44 9.73
C LEU A 81 6.34 -9.85 9.20
N GLY A 82 5.51 -10.81 9.60
CA GLY A 82 5.53 -12.14 8.99
C GLY A 82 4.44 -13.05 9.53
N PHE A 83 4.32 -14.24 8.96
CA PHE A 83 3.38 -15.27 9.42
C PHE A 83 3.91 -16.66 9.11
N TYR A 84 3.37 -17.66 9.80
CA TYR A 84 3.66 -19.06 9.55
C TYR A 84 2.74 -19.68 8.50
N PRO A 85 3.22 -20.64 7.71
CA PRO A 85 2.36 -21.41 6.81
C PRO A 85 1.38 -22.32 7.58
N GLY A 86 1.60 -22.54 8.88
CA GLY A 86 0.70 -23.29 9.73
C GLY A 86 0.63 -24.76 9.33
N GLY A 87 -0.58 -25.27 9.12
CA GLY A 87 -0.80 -26.64 8.61
C GLY A 87 -0.70 -26.76 7.08
N TYR A 88 -0.43 -25.65 6.37
CA TYR A 88 -0.29 -25.63 4.92
C TYR A 88 1.17 -25.72 4.55
N ASP A 89 1.44 -26.36 3.41
CA ASP A 89 2.75 -26.32 2.76
C ASP A 89 2.65 -25.34 1.60
N LEU A 90 3.29 -24.18 1.76
CA LEU A 90 3.30 -23.15 0.72
C LEU A 90 4.20 -23.56 -0.46
N ASN A 91 5.18 -24.45 -0.23
CA ASN A 91 6.13 -24.96 -1.21
C ASN A 91 6.92 -23.84 -1.92
N LEU A 92 7.39 -22.83 -1.18
CA LEU A 92 8.00 -21.63 -1.75
C LEU A 92 9.53 -21.67 -1.61
N ALA A 93 10.15 -22.80 -1.95
CA ALA A 93 11.60 -22.91 -1.92
C ALA A 93 12.24 -22.11 -3.07
N TYR A 94 13.31 -21.39 -2.79
CA TYR A 94 14.11 -20.71 -3.81
C TYR A 94 15.36 -21.53 -4.20
N PRO A 95 15.79 -21.56 -5.48
CA PRO A 95 15.11 -21.06 -6.67
C PRO A 95 14.05 -22.04 -7.17
N SER A 96 12.77 -21.64 -7.12
CA SER A 96 11.69 -22.35 -7.80
C SER A 96 10.82 -21.38 -8.59
N SER A 97 9.97 -21.95 -9.42
CA SER A 97 8.90 -21.23 -10.10
C SER A 97 7.71 -20.94 -9.19
N ASP A 98 7.66 -21.52 -7.99
CA ASP A 98 6.57 -21.32 -7.04
C ASP A 98 6.90 -20.11 -6.15
N HIS A 99 5.98 -19.17 -6.06
CA HIS A 99 6.21 -17.90 -5.39
C HIS A 99 4.92 -17.20 -5.01
N LEU A 100 5.03 -16.26 -4.06
CA LEU A 100 3.95 -15.34 -3.70
C LEU A 100 3.81 -14.24 -4.76
N GLU A 101 2.56 -13.89 -5.05
CA GLU A 101 2.16 -13.08 -6.21
C GLU A 101 1.28 -11.90 -5.82
N GLY A 102 0.47 -12.06 -4.78
CA GLY A 102 -0.44 -11.03 -4.29
C GLY A 102 -0.64 -11.11 -2.79
N ILE A 103 -0.86 -9.96 -2.16
CA ILE A 103 -1.21 -9.83 -0.75
C ILE A 103 -2.26 -8.75 -0.63
N GLN A 104 -3.30 -8.99 0.15
CA GLN A 104 -4.33 -7.99 0.43
C GLN A 104 -4.82 -8.13 1.84
N ARG A 105 -4.74 -7.03 2.59
CA ARG A 105 -5.38 -6.93 3.90
C ARG A 105 -6.88 -6.79 3.73
N LEU A 106 -7.65 -7.58 4.49
CA LEU A 106 -9.11 -7.54 4.51
C LEU A 106 -9.61 -6.70 5.67
N LYS A 107 -10.77 -6.07 5.52
CA LYS A 107 -11.48 -5.42 6.65
C LYS A 107 -12.10 -6.45 7.60
N SER A 108 -12.43 -7.63 7.09
CA SER A 108 -12.93 -8.76 7.90
C SER A 108 -12.02 -9.05 9.10
N GLY A 109 -12.62 -9.53 10.18
CA GLY A 109 -11.91 -9.78 11.45
C GLY A 109 -11.25 -8.55 12.07
N GLN A 110 -11.80 -7.36 11.80
CA GLN A 110 -11.28 -6.06 12.26
C GLN A 110 -9.88 -5.74 11.71
N GLY A 111 -9.63 -6.09 10.45
CA GLY A 111 -8.35 -5.83 9.81
C GLY A 111 -7.26 -6.84 10.13
N ARG A 112 -7.57 -8.03 10.67
CA ARG A 112 -6.56 -9.04 11.05
C ARG A 112 -6.33 -10.13 10.02
N TYR A 113 -7.03 -10.09 8.90
CA TYR A 113 -6.87 -11.08 7.85
C TYR A 113 -6.11 -10.51 6.66
N PHE A 114 -5.26 -11.34 6.08
CA PHE A 114 -4.76 -11.16 4.72
C PHE A 114 -5.27 -12.28 3.83
N VAL A 115 -5.38 -12.00 2.54
CA VAL A 115 -5.39 -13.00 1.48
C VAL A 115 -4.08 -12.88 0.74
N ILE A 116 -3.39 -13.99 0.56
CA ILE A 116 -2.21 -14.08 -0.30
C ILE A 116 -2.53 -14.98 -1.49
N SER A 117 -2.01 -14.67 -2.66
CA SER A 117 -2.00 -15.57 -3.82
C SER A 117 -0.60 -16.03 -4.13
N LYS A 118 -0.53 -17.17 -4.82
CA LYS A 118 0.74 -17.77 -5.20
C LYS A 118 0.62 -18.58 -6.48
N ARG A 119 1.78 -18.87 -7.05
CA ARG A 119 1.97 -19.94 -8.01
C ARG A 119 2.27 -21.26 -7.29
N ASP A 120 1.60 -22.35 -7.68
CA ASP A 120 1.80 -23.70 -7.15
C ASP A 120 1.89 -24.73 -8.29
N GLY A 121 3.11 -25.14 -8.61
CA GLY A 121 3.38 -26.04 -9.73
C GLY A 121 2.91 -27.49 -9.53
N ARG A 122 2.50 -27.87 -8.31
CA ARG A 122 2.08 -29.25 -7.97
C ARG A 122 0.84 -29.68 -8.76
N SER A 123 0.46 -30.96 -8.62
CA SER A 123 -0.79 -31.44 -9.23
C SER A 123 -1.99 -30.75 -8.60
N ALA A 124 -3.04 -30.51 -9.40
CA ALA A 124 -4.20 -29.73 -8.99
C ALA A 124 -4.87 -30.24 -7.69
N SER A 125 -4.79 -31.54 -7.41
CA SER A 125 -5.36 -32.17 -6.21
C SER A 125 -4.70 -31.75 -4.89
N SER A 126 -3.52 -31.14 -4.93
CA SER A 126 -2.75 -30.72 -3.75
C SER A 126 -2.25 -29.28 -3.83
N ALA A 127 -2.50 -28.61 -4.95
CA ALA A 127 -2.04 -27.25 -5.19
C ALA A 127 -3.03 -26.24 -4.61
N TYR A 128 -2.51 -25.15 -4.05
CA TYR A 128 -3.29 -24.02 -3.57
C TYR A 128 -2.85 -22.76 -4.28
N VAL A 129 -3.80 -21.93 -4.71
CA VAL A 129 -3.54 -20.68 -5.45
C VAL A 129 -3.78 -19.43 -4.61
N ALA A 130 -4.45 -19.57 -3.47
CA ALA A 130 -4.59 -18.50 -2.49
C ALA A 130 -4.74 -19.04 -1.07
N HIS A 131 -4.44 -18.21 -0.08
CA HIS A 131 -4.50 -18.54 1.34
C HIS A 131 -5.04 -17.37 2.17
N SER A 132 -5.83 -17.69 3.19
CA SER A 132 -6.21 -16.73 4.24
C SER A 132 -5.20 -16.80 5.38
N VAL A 133 -4.60 -15.67 5.72
CA VAL A 133 -3.69 -15.54 6.87
C VAL A 133 -4.43 -14.81 7.98
N PHE A 134 -4.38 -15.35 9.19
CA PHE A 134 -4.90 -14.69 10.39
C PHE A 134 -3.76 -14.18 11.25
N MET A 135 -3.69 -12.85 11.42
CA MET A 135 -2.71 -12.16 12.25
C MET A 135 -3.24 -11.98 13.67
N GLU A 136 -3.43 -13.11 14.37
CA GLU A 136 -4.02 -13.17 15.70
C GLU A 136 -3.34 -12.26 16.73
N SER A 137 -2.01 -12.14 16.67
CA SER A 137 -1.21 -11.34 17.59
C SER A 137 -1.35 -9.83 17.39
N ARG A 138 -1.99 -9.41 16.29
CA ARG A 138 -2.11 -8.00 15.89
C ARG A 138 -3.40 -7.37 16.43
N ASN A 139 -3.39 -6.05 16.49
CA ASN A 139 -4.50 -5.28 17.03
C ASN A 139 -5.78 -5.42 16.17
N THR A 140 -6.94 -5.20 16.80
CA THR A 140 -8.27 -5.23 16.17
C THR A 140 -8.81 -3.83 15.91
N SER A 141 -7.95 -2.81 15.86
CA SER A 141 -8.39 -1.42 15.72
C SER A 141 -8.63 -1.01 14.27
N GLY A 142 -8.27 -1.84 13.30
CA GLY A 142 -8.31 -1.49 11.89
C GLY A 142 -7.23 -0.50 11.43
N LEU A 143 -6.30 -0.15 12.32
CA LEU A 143 -5.12 0.68 12.04
C LEU A 143 -3.94 -0.19 11.57
N ARG A 144 -2.78 0.43 11.34
CA ARG A 144 -1.50 -0.26 11.09
C ARG A 144 -1.24 -1.40 12.11
N MET A 145 -0.62 -2.48 11.65
CA MET A 145 -0.40 -3.69 12.45
C MET A 145 0.80 -3.58 13.37
N ARG A 146 1.82 -2.82 12.97
CA ARG A 146 3.13 -2.74 13.63
C ARG A 146 3.87 -4.07 13.60
N SER A 147 5.18 -4.03 13.79
CA SER A 147 6.01 -5.24 13.73
C SER A 147 5.54 -6.34 14.71
N ASN A 148 5.38 -7.57 14.20
CA ASN A 148 5.16 -8.79 14.99
C ASN A 148 6.42 -9.65 15.10
N ARG A 149 7.55 -9.14 14.60
CA ARG A 149 8.87 -9.76 14.61
C ARG A 149 9.77 -8.99 15.58
N LEU A 150 9.25 -8.84 16.81
CA LEU A 150 9.91 -8.16 17.91
C LEU A 150 10.16 -9.15 19.04
N ILE A 151 11.42 -9.57 19.21
CA ILE A 151 11.87 -10.46 20.29
C ILE A 151 13.11 -9.88 20.94
N SER A 152 13.09 -9.72 22.27
CA SER A 152 14.16 -9.08 23.04
C SER A 152 15.51 -9.80 23.00
N SER A 153 15.52 -11.11 22.74
CA SER A 153 16.73 -11.94 22.68
C SER A 153 17.37 -12.00 21.30
N THR A 154 16.71 -11.47 20.27
CA THR A 154 17.19 -11.52 18.89
C THR A 154 17.49 -10.10 18.45
N SER A 155 18.71 -9.83 17.98
CA SER A 155 19.11 -8.47 17.58
C SER A 155 18.48 -8.09 16.23
N GLN A 156 18.68 -8.93 15.22
CA GLN A 156 18.30 -8.62 13.84
C GLN A 156 16.85 -9.04 13.52
N PRO A 157 16.08 -8.21 12.80
CA PRO A 157 14.73 -8.55 12.38
C PRO A 157 14.67 -9.80 11.50
N GLU A 158 15.63 -9.98 10.60
CA GLU A 158 15.69 -11.13 9.69
C GLU A 158 15.71 -12.47 10.42
N ASP A 159 16.33 -12.53 11.59
CA ASP A 159 16.45 -13.72 12.43
C ASP A 159 15.27 -13.85 13.41
N THR A 160 14.44 -12.82 13.51
CA THR A 160 13.32 -12.79 14.44
C THR A 160 12.11 -13.46 13.79
N TRP A 161 11.63 -14.57 14.34
CA TRP A 161 10.41 -15.23 13.83
C TRP A 161 9.14 -14.42 14.16
N PRO A 162 8.06 -14.53 13.36
CA PRO A 162 6.77 -13.94 13.70
C PRO A 162 6.11 -14.66 14.89
N HIS A 163 5.12 -14.04 15.50
CA HIS A 163 4.36 -14.71 16.58
C HIS A 163 3.68 -15.99 16.04
N SER A 164 3.75 -17.10 16.78
CA SER A 164 3.26 -18.42 16.32
C SER A 164 1.75 -18.47 16.02
N ALA A 165 1.00 -17.56 16.63
CA ALA A 165 -0.43 -17.40 16.36
C ALA A 165 -0.72 -16.77 14.98
N ASP A 166 0.22 -16.06 14.39
CA ASP A 166 0.07 -15.43 13.08
C ASP A 166 0.36 -16.45 11.98
N ARG A 167 -0.69 -16.96 11.33
CA ARG A 167 -0.57 -18.14 10.47
C ARG A 167 -1.64 -18.23 9.39
N VAL A 168 -1.37 -19.04 8.37
CA VAL A 168 -2.39 -19.46 7.40
C VAL A 168 -3.46 -20.30 8.09
N VAL A 169 -4.74 -20.00 7.81
CA VAL A 169 -5.90 -20.67 8.39
C VAL A 169 -6.82 -21.32 7.36
N ALA A 170 -6.79 -20.85 6.11
CA ALA A 170 -7.57 -21.42 5.00
C ALA A 170 -6.78 -21.37 3.70
N GLY A 171 -7.14 -22.23 2.74
CA GLY A 171 -6.55 -22.26 1.40
C GLY A 171 -7.61 -22.47 0.33
N ILE A 172 -7.43 -21.82 -0.82
CA ILE A 172 -8.19 -22.07 -2.05
C ILE A 172 -7.34 -22.99 -2.93
N GLY A 173 -7.86 -24.20 -3.17
CA GLY A 173 -7.21 -25.16 -4.05
C GLY A 173 -7.13 -24.65 -5.49
N ALA A 174 -6.20 -25.19 -6.28
CA ALA A 174 -6.12 -24.93 -7.71
C ALA A 174 -7.45 -25.26 -8.40
N LEU A 175 -8.00 -24.30 -9.15
CA LEU A 175 -9.32 -24.40 -9.76
C LEU A 175 -9.17 -24.75 -11.23
N ASP A 176 -9.82 -25.81 -11.70
CA ASP A 176 -9.88 -26.20 -13.13
C ASP A 176 -8.50 -26.30 -13.81
N GLY A 177 -7.46 -26.67 -13.05
CA GLY A 177 -6.08 -26.80 -13.53
C GLY A 177 -5.30 -25.48 -13.63
N TYR A 178 -5.85 -24.35 -13.20
CA TYR A 178 -5.13 -23.09 -13.06
C TYR A 178 -4.22 -23.16 -11.84
N LYS A 179 -2.93 -22.89 -12.04
CA LYS A 179 -1.88 -23.11 -11.03
C LYS A 179 -1.28 -21.82 -10.50
N HIS A 180 -1.63 -20.70 -11.10
CA HIS A 180 -0.97 -19.44 -10.86
C HIS A 180 -2.00 -18.39 -10.47
N GLY A 181 -2.06 -18.08 -9.17
CA GLY A 181 -2.83 -16.95 -8.67
C GLY A 181 -1.97 -15.70 -8.70
N GLY A 182 -2.32 -14.71 -9.53
CA GLY A 182 -1.57 -13.46 -9.69
C GLY A 182 -1.87 -12.42 -8.60
N GLY A 183 -1.41 -11.17 -8.78
CA GLY A 183 -1.65 -10.08 -7.82
C GLY A 183 -3.12 -9.72 -7.70
N LEU A 184 -3.66 -9.74 -6.47
CA LEU A 184 -5.08 -9.61 -6.19
C LEU A 184 -5.43 -8.28 -5.50
N GLN A 185 -6.72 -7.94 -5.50
CA GLN A 185 -7.26 -6.85 -4.70
C GLN A 185 -8.58 -7.26 -4.03
N ALA A 186 -8.88 -6.65 -2.87
CA ALA A 186 -10.20 -6.69 -2.25
C ALA A 186 -10.93 -5.34 -2.37
N SER A 187 -12.24 -5.38 -2.57
CA SER A 187 -13.17 -4.27 -2.31
C SER A 187 -14.03 -4.65 -1.11
N GLY A 188 -13.70 -4.11 0.07
CA GLY A 188 -14.28 -4.57 1.33
C GLY A 188 -13.81 -5.99 1.68
N ASN A 189 -14.72 -6.95 1.66
CA ASN A 189 -14.47 -8.39 1.83
C ASN A 189 -14.49 -9.15 0.49
N ILE A 190 -14.79 -8.49 -0.62
CA ILE A 190 -14.85 -9.16 -1.92
C ILE A 190 -13.47 -9.16 -2.55
N VAL A 191 -12.88 -10.34 -2.75
CA VAL A 191 -11.56 -10.51 -3.34
C VAL A 191 -11.69 -10.89 -4.82
N ALA A 192 -10.96 -10.18 -5.67
CA ALA A 192 -10.73 -10.52 -7.07
C ALA A 192 -9.41 -11.29 -7.18
N LEU A 193 -9.49 -12.61 -7.31
CA LEU A 193 -8.34 -13.50 -7.46
C LEU A 193 -8.13 -13.82 -8.95
N PRO A 194 -7.11 -13.27 -9.61
CA PRO A 194 -6.79 -13.61 -10.98
C PRO A 194 -6.07 -14.96 -11.05
N LEU A 195 -6.37 -15.75 -12.07
CA LEU A 195 -5.85 -17.10 -12.28
C LEU A 195 -5.37 -17.27 -13.72
N GLU A 196 -4.14 -17.75 -13.88
CA GLU A 196 -3.53 -18.10 -15.16
C GLU A 196 -2.83 -19.47 -15.13
N GLU A 197 -2.10 -19.79 -16.20
CA GLU A 197 -1.50 -21.12 -16.46
C GLU A 197 -2.51 -22.29 -16.45
N GLY A 198 -3.76 -22.02 -16.87
CA GLY A 198 -4.81 -23.02 -17.02
C GLY A 198 -5.04 -23.49 -18.46
N PRO A 199 -6.01 -24.37 -18.71
CA PRO A 199 -6.30 -24.91 -20.04
C PRO A 199 -6.98 -23.92 -21.01
N GLY A 200 -7.31 -22.70 -20.57
CA GLY A 200 -8.05 -21.72 -21.36
C GLY A 200 -7.62 -20.28 -21.05
N ASN A 201 -8.54 -19.34 -21.29
CA ASN A 201 -8.31 -17.92 -20.98
C ASN A 201 -8.08 -17.71 -19.48
N GLY A 202 -7.16 -16.81 -19.14
CA GLY A 202 -7.02 -16.27 -17.81
C GLY A 202 -8.36 -15.77 -17.29
N LYS A 203 -8.59 -15.92 -15.99
CA LYS A 203 -9.88 -15.61 -15.38
C LYS A 203 -9.69 -14.98 -14.01
N VAL A 204 -10.65 -14.16 -13.60
CA VAL A 204 -10.77 -13.66 -12.23
C VAL A 204 -11.92 -14.38 -11.56
N VAL A 205 -11.63 -15.00 -10.42
CA VAL A 205 -12.66 -15.59 -9.55
C VAL A 205 -12.92 -14.63 -8.41
N LEU A 206 -14.19 -14.30 -8.20
CA LEU A 206 -14.64 -13.41 -7.15
C LEU A 206 -15.08 -14.24 -5.95
N TYR A 207 -14.60 -13.86 -4.76
CA TYR A 207 -14.92 -14.52 -3.50
C TYR A 207 -15.36 -13.50 -2.46
N ASP A 208 -16.37 -13.84 -1.66
CA ASP A 208 -16.74 -13.14 -0.44
C ASP A 208 -15.98 -13.74 0.76
N TYR A 209 -15.09 -12.94 1.34
CA TYR A 209 -14.32 -13.27 2.55
C TYR A 209 -14.95 -12.71 3.84
N SER A 210 -16.27 -12.55 3.88
CA SER A 210 -16.98 -12.23 5.13
C SER A 210 -16.77 -13.31 6.19
N ASP A 211 -16.55 -14.56 5.78
CA ASP A 211 -15.90 -15.62 6.56
C ASP A 211 -14.58 -16.02 5.90
N PRO A 212 -13.42 -15.48 6.35
CA PRO A 212 -12.13 -15.79 5.74
C PRO A 212 -11.69 -17.26 5.88
N SER A 213 -12.33 -18.04 6.76
CA SER A 213 -12.05 -19.47 6.90
C SER A 213 -12.78 -20.32 5.86
N ASN A 214 -13.85 -19.79 5.28
CA ASN A 214 -14.69 -20.46 4.29
C ASN A 214 -15.23 -19.43 3.26
N PRO A 215 -14.35 -18.88 2.40
CA PRO A 215 -14.74 -17.85 1.43
C PRO A 215 -15.78 -18.38 0.44
N ALA A 216 -16.83 -17.60 0.20
CA ALA A 216 -17.93 -17.99 -0.67
C ALA A 216 -17.69 -17.52 -2.11
N TRP A 217 -17.88 -18.40 -3.09
CA TRP A 217 -17.76 -18.04 -4.51
C TRP A 217 -18.89 -17.10 -4.95
N LEU A 218 -18.54 -16.03 -5.65
CA LEU A 218 -19.47 -15.02 -6.19
C LEU A 218 -19.56 -15.01 -7.71
N GLY A 219 -18.59 -15.54 -8.44
CA GLY A 219 -18.60 -15.46 -9.88
C GLY A 219 -17.22 -15.62 -10.51
N THR A 220 -17.21 -15.73 -11.84
CA THR A 220 -15.98 -15.83 -12.63
C THR A 220 -16.08 -14.89 -13.83
N VAL A 221 -15.03 -14.13 -14.09
CA VAL A 221 -14.88 -13.26 -15.26
C VAL A 221 -13.71 -13.75 -16.08
N TYR A 222 -13.91 -14.03 -17.37
CA TYR A 222 -12.85 -14.47 -18.26
C TYR A 222 -12.23 -13.28 -18.98
N GLY A 223 -10.90 -13.20 -19.00
CA GLY A 223 -10.16 -12.25 -19.83
C GLY A 223 -10.14 -12.67 -21.30
N ALA A 224 -9.62 -11.81 -22.16
CA ALA A 224 -9.51 -12.05 -23.59
C ALA A 224 -8.35 -12.99 -23.98
N SER A 225 -7.37 -13.22 -23.10
CA SER A 225 -6.21 -14.07 -23.37
C SER A 225 -5.97 -15.09 -22.26
N GLY A 226 -4.93 -15.93 -22.39
CA GLY A 226 -4.50 -16.87 -21.35
C GLY A 226 -3.86 -16.21 -20.12
N ALA A 227 -3.56 -14.91 -20.17
CA ALA A 227 -2.87 -14.18 -19.11
C ALA A 227 -3.85 -13.40 -18.23
N ALA A 228 -3.69 -13.53 -16.92
CA ALA A 228 -4.38 -12.76 -15.89
C ALA A 228 -3.41 -12.63 -14.72
N GLY A 229 -2.35 -11.84 -14.89
CA GLY A 229 -1.29 -11.70 -13.91
C GLY A 229 -1.68 -10.82 -12.73
N THR A 230 -2.67 -9.94 -12.88
CA THR A 230 -3.21 -9.14 -11.77
C THR A 230 -4.69 -8.82 -11.96
N ALA A 231 -5.42 -8.59 -10.86
CA ALA A 231 -6.76 -8.04 -10.87
C ALA A 231 -6.94 -6.93 -9.82
N SER A 232 -7.61 -5.86 -10.23
CA SER A 232 -7.99 -4.73 -9.37
C SER A 232 -9.51 -4.61 -9.34
N LEU A 233 -10.09 -4.30 -8.17
CA LEU A 233 -11.54 -4.21 -7.98
C LEU A 233 -11.89 -2.99 -7.14
N THR A 234 -12.84 -2.17 -7.60
CA THR A 234 -13.35 -1.03 -6.83
C THR A 234 -14.83 -0.81 -7.07
N LYS A 235 -15.52 -0.28 -6.05
CA LYS A 235 -16.91 0.18 -6.15
C LYS A 235 -16.93 1.64 -6.64
N LEU A 236 -17.83 1.93 -7.57
CA LEU A 236 -18.01 3.24 -8.18
C LEU A 236 -19.12 4.03 -7.48
N ALA A 237 -19.15 5.34 -7.71
CA ALA A 237 -20.12 6.26 -7.11
C ALA A 237 -21.58 5.94 -7.48
N ASP A 238 -21.81 5.26 -8.61
CA ASP A 238 -23.13 4.76 -9.02
C ASP A 238 -23.51 3.42 -8.39
N GLY A 239 -22.65 2.88 -7.52
CA GLY A 239 -22.83 1.63 -6.80
C GLY A 239 -22.36 0.38 -7.54
N ARG A 240 -22.02 0.46 -8.83
CA ARG A 240 -21.49 -0.68 -9.60
C ARG A 240 -20.02 -0.91 -9.29
N PHE A 241 -19.46 -1.98 -9.84
CA PHE A 241 -18.08 -2.39 -9.64
C PHE A 241 -17.29 -2.29 -10.93
N MET A 242 -16.10 -1.71 -10.85
CA MET A 242 -15.09 -1.76 -11.89
C MET A 242 -14.09 -2.87 -11.54
N LEU A 243 -13.96 -3.85 -12.43
CA LEU A 243 -12.94 -4.88 -12.39
C LEU A 243 -11.92 -4.59 -13.50
N VAL A 244 -10.64 -4.69 -13.17
CA VAL A 244 -9.53 -4.62 -14.13
C VAL A 244 -8.79 -5.94 -14.12
N ILE A 245 -8.50 -6.47 -15.31
CA ILE A 245 -7.64 -7.64 -15.51
C ILE A 245 -6.36 -7.17 -16.22
N GLY A 246 -5.21 -7.38 -15.59
CA GLY A 246 -3.91 -7.09 -16.18
C GLY A 246 -3.30 -8.32 -16.86
N GLN A 247 -2.99 -8.20 -18.14
CA GLN A 247 -2.31 -9.23 -18.91
C GLN A 247 -0.81 -8.94 -19.03
N GLY A 248 0.01 -9.98 -19.00
CA GLY A 248 1.43 -9.96 -19.40
C GLY A 248 2.20 -8.73 -18.93
N ASN A 249 2.66 -8.72 -17.68
CA ASN A 249 3.31 -7.57 -17.03
C ASN A 249 2.41 -6.32 -16.92
N ALA A 250 1.09 -6.51 -16.97
CA ALA A 250 0.08 -5.45 -17.05
C ALA A 250 0.27 -4.49 -18.25
N ASN A 251 0.80 -4.99 -19.38
CA ASN A 251 0.92 -4.19 -20.61
C ASN A 251 -0.42 -3.98 -21.34
N VAL A 252 -1.41 -4.80 -21.00
CA VAL A 252 -2.80 -4.67 -21.46
C VAL A 252 -3.69 -4.76 -20.22
N LEU A 253 -4.62 -3.83 -20.08
CA LEU A 253 -5.60 -3.79 -19.01
C LEU A 253 -7.01 -3.88 -19.59
N GLU A 254 -7.76 -4.91 -19.21
CA GLU A 254 -9.16 -5.08 -19.60
C GLU A 254 -10.07 -4.54 -18.49
N PHE A 255 -10.91 -3.56 -18.81
CA PHE A 255 -11.84 -2.96 -17.87
C PHE A 255 -13.23 -3.57 -18.04
N TYR A 256 -13.86 -3.99 -16.95
CA TYR A 256 -15.20 -4.55 -16.93
C TYR A 256 -16.07 -3.85 -15.90
N LEU A 257 -17.32 -3.63 -16.26
CA LEU A 257 -18.32 -2.99 -15.42
C LEU A 257 -19.40 -4.00 -15.03
N SER A 258 -19.68 -4.13 -13.74
CA SER A 258 -20.73 -5.02 -13.26
C SER A 258 -22.13 -4.55 -13.70
N SER A 259 -23.04 -5.49 -13.93
CA SER A 259 -24.45 -5.19 -14.21
C SER A 259 -25.28 -4.87 -12.97
N SER A 260 -24.73 -5.13 -11.77
CA SER A 260 -25.39 -4.98 -10.48
C SER A 260 -24.56 -4.14 -9.51
N THR A 261 -25.23 -3.49 -8.56
CA THR A 261 -24.63 -2.79 -7.43
C THR A 261 -24.36 -3.69 -6.22
N VAL A 262 -24.76 -4.96 -6.31
CA VAL A 262 -24.49 -6.03 -5.34
C VAL A 262 -23.98 -7.24 -6.11
N LEU A 263 -22.77 -7.69 -5.79
CA LEU A 263 -22.15 -8.84 -6.46
C LEU A 263 -22.77 -10.16 -5.96
N SER A 264 -23.03 -11.05 -6.90
CA SER A 264 -23.63 -12.36 -6.69
C SER A 264 -23.30 -13.29 -7.87
N PRO A 265 -23.53 -14.61 -7.76
CA PRO A 265 -23.37 -15.56 -8.87
C PRO A 265 -24.09 -15.20 -10.17
N SER A 266 -25.14 -14.37 -10.10
CA SER A 266 -25.89 -13.92 -11.28
C SER A 266 -25.35 -12.61 -11.88
N THR A 267 -24.32 -12.00 -11.28
CA THR A 267 -23.75 -10.75 -11.78
C THR A 267 -23.04 -10.99 -13.10
N THR A 268 -23.38 -10.18 -14.09
CA THR A 268 -22.72 -10.18 -15.40
C THR A 268 -21.78 -8.99 -15.49
N TRP A 269 -20.76 -9.12 -16.35
CA TRP A 269 -19.70 -8.13 -16.52
C TRP A 269 -19.65 -7.71 -17.97
N ALA A 270 -19.91 -6.43 -18.22
CA ALA A 270 -19.82 -5.84 -19.54
C ALA A 270 -18.40 -5.30 -19.76
N PRO A 271 -17.75 -5.60 -20.91
CA PRO A 271 -16.53 -4.89 -21.29
C PRO A 271 -16.78 -3.38 -21.31
N TYR A 272 -15.90 -2.64 -20.66
CA TYR A 272 -15.94 -1.19 -20.59
C TYR A 272 -14.92 -0.58 -21.57
N ASP A 273 -13.66 -1.02 -21.47
CA ASP A 273 -12.57 -0.59 -22.34
C ASP A 273 -11.40 -1.59 -22.29
N THR A 274 -10.44 -1.43 -23.20
CA THR A 274 -9.13 -2.11 -23.14
C THR A 274 -8.05 -1.07 -23.32
N TRP A 275 -7.23 -0.90 -22.29
CA TRP A 275 -6.10 0.02 -22.31
C TRP A 275 -4.82 -0.74 -22.64
N TYR A 276 -3.98 -0.16 -23.49
CA TYR A 276 -2.69 -0.69 -23.91
C TYR A 276 -1.55 0.22 -23.45
N LEU A 277 -0.41 -0.36 -23.08
CA LEU A 277 0.79 0.38 -22.66
C LEU A 277 1.15 1.59 -23.55
N PRO A 278 1.13 1.50 -24.90
CA PRO A 278 1.46 2.65 -25.75
C PRO A 278 0.54 3.87 -25.58
N GLU A 279 -0.60 3.73 -24.90
CA GLU A 279 -1.53 4.82 -24.61
C GLU A 279 -1.12 5.68 -23.42
N ILE A 280 -0.08 5.30 -22.67
CA ILE A 280 0.43 6.17 -21.61
C ILE A 280 0.97 7.48 -22.23
N PRO A 281 0.37 8.65 -21.95
CA PRO A 281 0.72 9.87 -22.67
C PRO A 281 2.13 10.35 -22.29
N LEU A 282 2.48 10.24 -21.00
CA LEU A 282 3.79 10.54 -20.41
C LEU A 282 3.89 9.78 -19.08
N GLY A 283 5.04 9.15 -18.80
CA GLY A 283 5.31 8.50 -17.52
C GLY A 283 6.15 7.23 -17.65
N ASP A 284 6.68 6.76 -16.52
CA ASP A 284 7.24 5.43 -16.40
C ASP A 284 6.10 4.42 -16.22
N TRP A 285 6.20 3.26 -16.84
CA TRP A 285 5.30 2.12 -16.63
C TRP A 285 6.14 0.89 -16.33
N GLY A 286 5.80 0.19 -15.25
CA GLY A 286 6.50 -0.99 -14.79
C GLY A 286 5.89 -2.28 -15.34
N ALA A 287 6.68 -3.35 -15.30
CA ALA A 287 6.12 -4.70 -15.38
C ALA A 287 5.44 -5.02 -14.05
N PHE A 288 4.14 -4.75 -13.94
CA PHE A 288 3.41 -4.89 -12.68
C PHE A 288 2.83 -6.29 -12.54
N GLN A 289 3.14 -6.95 -11.42
CA GLN A 289 2.47 -8.18 -10.97
C GLN A 289 1.34 -7.88 -9.98
N SER A 290 1.33 -6.67 -9.39
CA SER A 290 0.24 -6.19 -8.55
C SER A 290 -0.18 -4.77 -8.94
N LEU A 291 -1.50 -4.59 -9.08
CA LEU A 291 -2.17 -3.31 -9.27
C LEU A 291 -3.37 -3.20 -8.31
N ASN A 292 -3.47 -2.10 -7.56
CA ASN A 292 -4.59 -1.88 -6.65
C ASN A 292 -5.23 -0.50 -6.81
N PHE A 293 -6.55 -0.47 -6.92
CA PHE A 293 -7.32 0.76 -6.87
C PHE A 293 -7.29 1.43 -5.49
N VAL A 294 -7.17 2.75 -5.48
CA VAL A 294 -7.41 3.63 -4.33
C VAL A 294 -8.26 4.82 -4.76
N THR A 295 -9.23 5.20 -3.93
CA THR A 295 -10.15 6.30 -4.21
C THR A 295 -9.79 7.51 -3.36
N ASP A 296 -9.78 8.71 -3.94
CA ASP A 296 -9.65 9.97 -3.19
C ASP A 296 -10.99 10.44 -2.62
N CYS A 297 -10.98 10.91 -1.37
CA CYS A 297 -12.21 11.27 -0.67
C CYS A 297 -12.91 12.53 -1.17
N ALA A 298 -12.19 13.49 -1.74
CA ALA A 298 -12.77 14.80 -2.07
C ALA A 298 -13.72 14.70 -3.27
N GLU A 299 -13.29 13.98 -4.31
CA GLU A 299 -13.95 13.97 -5.62
C GLU A 299 -14.21 12.56 -6.16
N GLY A 300 -13.82 11.51 -5.42
CA GLY A 300 -13.92 10.14 -5.90
C GLY A 300 -12.94 9.83 -7.04
N ARG A 301 -11.87 10.62 -7.21
CA ARG A 301 -10.83 10.32 -8.22
C ARG A 301 -10.22 8.94 -7.94
N LEU A 302 -10.05 8.16 -8.99
CA LEU A 302 -9.50 6.82 -8.93
C LEU A 302 -8.02 6.84 -9.23
N TYR A 303 -7.27 6.01 -8.50
CA TYR A 303 -5.85 5.80 -8.71
C TYR A 303 -5.54 4.31 -8.72
N LEU A 304 -4.51 3.91 -9.45
CA LEU A 304 -3.87 2.60 -9.34
C LEU A 304 -2.51 2.75 -8.68
N ILE A 305 -2.23 1.89 -7.70
CA ILE A 305 -0.89 1.70 -7.16
C ILE A 305 -0.33 0.41 -7.76
N GLY A 306 0.81 0.52 -8.44
CA GLY A 306 1.57 -0.62 -8.94
C GLY A 306 2.90 -0.76 -8.24
N THR A 307 3.26 -1.98 -7.83
CA THR A 307 4.55 -2.28 -7.20
C THR A 307 5.48 -2.99 -8.17
N ARG A 308 6.75 -2.60 -8.21
CA ARG A 308 7.77 -3.26 -9.00
C ARG A 308 9.10 -3.32 -8.28
N LEU A 309 9.85 -4.37 -8.55
CA LEU A 309 11.27 -4.43 -8.25
C LEU A 309 12.03 -3.53 -9.23
N GLY A 310 12.87 -2.65 -8.70
CA GLY A 310 14.06 -2.17 -9.40
C GLY A 310 15.29 -2.88 -8.84
N GLY A 311 16.34 -2.97 -9.64
CA GLY A 311 17.58 -3.64 -9.26
C GLY A 311 17.54 -5.17 -9.33
N LEU A 312 18.43 -5.81 -8.57
CA LEU A 312 18.54 -7.26 -8.55
C LEU A 312 17.41 -7.85 -7.71
N ARG A 313 16.79 -8.93 -8.22
CA ARG A 313 15.81 -9.73 -7.47
C ARG A 313 16.36 -10.27 -6.15
N TRP A 314 17.69 -10.27 -5.99
CA TRP A 314 18.44 -10.80 -4.86
C TRP A 314 19.62 -9.90 -4.48
N GLY A 315 19.93 -9.83 -3.19
CA GLY A 315 21.07 -9.08 -2.65
C GLY A 315 20.65 -8.05 -1.62
N ALA A 316 21.65 -7.41 -1.00
CA ALA A 316 21.43 -6.41 0.06
C ALA A 316 20.87 -5.08 -0.48
N VAL A 317 20.96 -4.85 -1.80
CA VAL A 317 20.48 -3.61 -2.42
C VAL A 317 19.03 -3.80 -2.83
N SER A 318 18.13 -3.07 -2.16
CA SER A 318 16.73 -2.94 -2.53
C SER A 318 16.56 -1.67 -3.36
N ASP A 319 16.12 -1.83 -4.61
CA ASP A 319 15.77 -0.71 -5.48
C ASP A 319 14.27 -0.80 -5.83
N ASP A 320 13.42 -1.04 -4.82
CA ASP A 320 11.99 -1.32 -5.01
C ASP A 320 11.17 -0.05 -5.18
N TYR A 321 10.14 -0.07 -6.04
CA TYR A 321 9.32 1.10 -6.30
C TYR A 321 7.83 0.78 -6.20
N ALA A 322 7.07 1.75 -5.70
CA ALA A 322 5.65 1.87 -6.03
C ALA A 322 5.43 3.06 -6.97
N HIS A 323 4.45 2.93 -7.84
CA HIS A 323 4.01 3.96 -8.77
C HIS A 323 2.54 4.22 -8.57
N LEU A 324 2.16 5.49 -8.58
CA LEU A 324 0.78 5.94 -8.48
C LEU A 324 0.35 6.48 -9.83
N TYR A 325 -0.76 5.95 -10.34
CA TYR A 325 -1.37 6.37 -11.60
C TYR A 325 -2.78 6.90 -11.34
N GLU A 326 -3.11 8.06 -11.87
CA GLU A 326 -4.50 8.53 -11.92
C GLU A 326 -5.22 7.79 -13.06
N VAL A 327 -6.44 7.32 -12.77
CA VAL A 327 -7.32 6.63 -13.73
C VAL A 327 -8.57 7.48 -13.93
N THR A 328 -8.80 7.86 -15.19
CA THR A 328 -10.00 8.60 -15.58
C THR A 328 -10.91 7.69 -16.40
N LEU A 329 -12.12 7.46 -15.90
CA LEU A 329 -13.14 6.61 -16.53
C LEU A 329 -14.12 7.47 -17.34
N THR A 330 -13.72 7.86 -18.55
CA THR A 330 -14.62 8.43 -19.56
C THR A 330 -15.01 7.33 -20.56
N PRO A 331 -15.71 7.58 -21.69
CA PRO A 331 -15.95 6.53 -22.68
C PRO A 331 -14.69 5.78 -23.12
N ASN A 332 -13.52 6.40 -23.02
CA ASN A 332 -12.22 5.74 -23.05
C ASN A 332 -11.52 5.94 -21.70
N VAL A 333 -10.79 4.92 -21.24
CA VAL A 333 -9.97 4.97 -20.04
C VAL A 333 -8.65 5.66 -20.37
N THR A 334 -8.23 6.59 -19.50
CA THR A 334 -6.88 7.15 -19.57
C THR A 334 -6.16 6.92 -18.25
N ILE A 335 -4.88 6.56 -18.34
CA ILE A 335 -4.01 6.31 -17.19
C ILE A 335 -2.81 7.25 -17.28
N ARG A 336 -2.49 7.91 -16.17
CA ARG A 336 -1.39 8.89 -16.11
C ARG A 336 -0.56 8.69 -14.84
N ASN A 337 0.75 8.55 -14.97
CA ASN A 337 1.64 8.51 -13.81
C ASN A 337 1.61 9.87 -13.09
N VAL A 338 1.39 9.85 -11.77
CA VAL A 338 1.31 11.06 -10.93
C VAL A 338 2.36 11.11 -9.83
N ALA A 339 2.86 9.95 -9.39
CA ALA A 339 3.95 9.86 -8.43
C ALA A 339 4.68 8.51 -8.59
N SER A 340 5.94 8.49 -8.19
CA SER A 340 6.75 7.28 -8.05
C SER A 340 7.58 7.43 -6.79
N LYS A 341 7.68 6.36 -6.00
CA LYS A 341 8.41 6.38 -4.74
C LYS A 341 9.24 5.12 -4.60
N HIS A 342 10.50 5.32 -4.22
CA HIS A 342 11.43 4.25 -3.87
C HIS A 342 11.16 3.78 -2.43
N PHE A 343 11.33 2.48 -2.22
CA PHE A 343 11.15 1.78 -0.95
C PHE A 343 12.29 0.82 -0.72
N TYR A 344 12.57 0.58 0.56
CA TYR A 344 13.63 -0.28 1.02
C TYR A 344 13.03 -1.52 1.71
N CYS A 345 13.28 -2.68 1.10
CA CYS A 345 12.99 -3.99 1.66
C CYS A 345 14.07 -4.47 2.65
N SER A 346 14.99 -3.62 3.09
CA SER A 346 16.02 -3.93 4.09
C SER A 346 16.37 -2.66 4.88
N ASN A 347 16.79 -2.81 6.15
CA ASN A 347 17.35 -1.71 6.94
C ASN A 347 18.91 -1.76 6.91
N ASP A 348 19.53 -2.85 7.38
CA ASP A 348 21.00 -3.03 7.43
C ASP A 348 21.41 -4.49 7.16
N GLY A 349 20.47 -5.28 6.64
CA GLY A 349 20.53 -6.72 6.69
C GLY A 349 19.90 -7.39 5.48
N SER A 350 19.45 -8.63 5.68
CA SER A 350 18.82 -9.37 4.60
C SER A 350 17.49 -8.74 4.18
N ARG A 351 17.14 -8.98 2.92
CA ARG A 351 15.91 -8.49 2.30
C ARG A 351 14.67 -9.15 2.95
N GLN A 352 13.70 -8.34 3.33
CA GLN A 352 12.46 -8.70 4.04
C GLN A 352 11.22 -8.73 3.15
N CYS A 353 11.27 -8.12 1.97
CA CYS A 353 10.18 -8.12 1.00
C CYS A 353 10.67 -8.09 -0.45
N ASN A 354 9.75 -8.18 -1.42
CA ASN A 354 10.02 -7.96 -2.82
C ASN A 354 8.80 -7.34 -3.53
N PHE A 355 8.94 -6.15 -4.12
CA PHE A 355 7.82 -5.45 -4.75
C PHE A 355 7.38 -6.07 -6.09
N ASP A 356 8.17 -7.00 -6.65
CA ASP A 356 7.80 -7.87 -7.78
C ASP A 356 7.21 -9.21 -7.31
N ALA A 357 7.15 -9.48 -6.01
CA ALA A 357 6.37 -10.59 -5.46
C ALA A 357 4.93 -10.12 -5.20
N ALA A 358 4.45 -10.27 -3.96
CA ALA A 358 3.13 -9.82 -3.57
C ALA A 358 3.14 -8.39 -3.02
N GLY A 359 2.49 -7.46 -3.72
CA GLY A 359 2.17 -6.10 -3.24
C GLY A 359 0.66 -5.88 -3.02
N GLY A 360 0.30 -5.04 -2.04
CA GLY A 360 -1.10 -4.81 -1.63
C GLY A 360 -1.36 -3.47 -0.95
N ALA A 361 -2.24 -2.63 -1.51
CA ALA A 361 -2.68 -1.39 -0.89
C ALA A 361 -3.86 -1.62 0.09
N PHE A 362 -3.88 -0.86 1.17
CA PHE A 362 -4.98 -0.87 2.15
C PHE A 362 -5.26 0.52 2.68
N VAL A 363 -6.52 0.78 3.01
CA VAL A 363 -6.94 2.04 3.64
C VAL A 363 -7.50 1.73 5.01
N ASP A 364 -6.81 2.24 6.03
CA ASP A 364 -7.13 1.96 7.42
C ASP A 364 -8.38 2.71 7.90
N LYS A 365 -8.83 2.42 9.13
CA LYS A 365 -10.05 3.05 9.67
C LYS A 365 -10.00 4.58 9.77
N ASP A 366 -8.81 5.16 9.83
CA ASP A 366 -8.57 6.61 9.91
C ASP A 366 -8.30 7.21 8.53
N ARG A 367 -8.51 6.44 7.46
CA ARG A 367 -8.31 6.81 6.05
C ARG A 367 -6.85 7.05 5.67
N ASN A 368 -5.91 6.43 6.38
CA ASN A 368 -4.50 6.40 5.99
C ASN A 368 -4.27 5.33 4.94
N LEU A 369 -3.42 5.67 3.96
CA LEU A 369 -2.90 4.70 3.00
C LEU A 369 -1.79 3.87 3.66
N LEU A 370 -1.91 2.55 3.54
CA LEU A 370 -0.90 1.56 3.89
C LEU A 370 -0.56 0.74 2.65
N LEU A 371 0.69 0.28 2.56
CA LEU A 371 1.14 -0.66 1.54
C LEU A 371 1.78 -1.88 2.23
N TYR A 372 1.38 -3.07 1.83
CA TYR A 372 1.94 -4.33 2.29
C TYR A 372 2.69 -5.01 1.17
N VAL A 373 3.83 -5.60 1.49
CA VAL A 373 4.62 -6.37 0.51
C VAL A 373 5.19 -7.60 1.19
N THR A 374 5.08 -8.78 0.58
CA THR A 374 5.77 -9.99 1.07
C THR A 374 7.10 -10.18 0.37
N GLU A 375 7.91 -11.09 0.90
CA GLU A 375 8.98 -11.68 0.12
C GLU A 375 8.45 -12.60 -1.00
N HIS A 376 9.37 -13.16 -1.78
CA HIS A 376 9.07 -14.04 -2.91
C HIS A 376 8.86 -15.51 -2.50
N ALA A 377 9.41 -15.91 -1.35
CA ALA A 377 9.55 -17.27 -0.86
C ALA A 377 8.94 -17.42 0.56
N ASP A 378 9.19 -18.53 1.23
CA ASP A 378 8.99 -18.72 2.68
C ASP A 378 10.33 -18.92 3.41
N ASP A 379 11.34 -18.12 3.04
CA ASP A 379 12.72 -18.25 3.52
C ASP A 379 13.00 -17.54 4.85
N GLY A 380 11.96 -16.94 5.46
CA GLY A 380 12.03 -16.40 6.79
C GLY A 380 12.37 -17.44 7.87
N PRO A 381 12.71 -17.00 9.09
CA PRO A 381 13.08 -17.89 10.18
C PRO A 381 12.08 -19.02 10.39
N VAL A 382 12.58 -20.25 10.44
CA VAL A 382 11.79 -21.46 10.66
C VAL A 382 10.72 -21.67 9.57
N GLY A 383 10.99 -21.26 8.33
CA GLY A 383 10.08 -21.42 7.20
C GLY A 383 8.85 -20.50 7.27
N SER A 384 9.02 -19.32 7.85
CA SER A 384 7.97 -18.29 7.88
C SER A 384 8.04 -17.41 6.64
N VAL A 385 6.93 -16.74 6.32
CA VAL A 385 6.90 -15.72 5.28
C VAL A 385 7.18 -14.36 5.93
N LYS A 386 8.17 -13.64 5.40
CA LYS A 386 8.48 -12.25 5.73
C LYS A 386 7.58 -11.32 4.94
N MET A 387 7.14 -10.23 5.58
CA MET A 387 6.42 -9.17 4.91
C MET A 387 6.73 -7.82 5.56
N MET A 388 6.36 -6.73 4.90
CA MET A 388 6.57 -5.38 5.41
C MET A 388 5.29 -4.55 5.28
N GLU A 389 5.07 -3.68 6.26
CA GLU A 389 4.03 -2.64 6.27
C GLU A 389 4.66 -1.27 6.08
N TYR A 390 4.32 -0.60 4.98
CA TYR A 390 4.67 0.79 4.73
C TYR A 390 3.47 1.68 5.06
N ARG A 391 3.74 2.74 5.81
CA ARG A 391 2.73 3.55 6.50
C ARG A 391 3.13 5.02 6.49
N SER A 392 2.18 5.94 6.64
CA SER A 392 2.45 7.39 6.71
C SER A 392 3.56 7.70 7.73
N ILE A 393 4.48 8.64 7.44
CA ILE A 393 5.51 9.12 8.39
C ILE A 393 4.93 9.60 9.73
N PHE A 394 3.66 10.03 9.74
CA PHE A 394 2.89 10.30 10.94
C PHE A 394 1.65 9.38 10.95
N PRO A 395 1.76 8.16 11.51
CA PRO A 395 0.78 7.11 11.26
C PRO A 395 -0.51 7.19 12.06
N ASN A 396 -0.52 7.91 13.18
CA ASN A 396 -1.58 7.80 14.17
C ASN A 396 -2.15 9.20 14.47
N ALA A 397 -3.35 9.52 13.99
CA ALA A 397 -3.97 10.82 14.26
C ALA A 397 -4.26 11.05 15.77
N ALA A 398 -4.51 9.97 16.51
CA ALA A 398 -4.80 10.03 17.95
C ALA A 398 -3.55 9.87 18.85
N CYS A 399 -2.34 9.87 18.28
CA CYS A 399 -1.09 9.83 19.06
C CYS A 399 -0.98 10.97 20.09
N GLY A 400 -1.69 12.07 19.85
CA GLY A 400 -1.67 13.23 20.73
C GLY A 400 -2.47 13.08 22.02
N SER A 401 -3.39 12.12 22.05
CA SER A 401 -4.35 11.92 23.16
C SER A 401 -4.35 10.49 23.71
N ASP A 402 -3.83 9.52 22.97
CA ASP A 402 -3.76 8.11 23.37
C ASP A 402 -2.32 7.62 23.38
N ILE A 403 -1.80 7.31 24.57
CA ILE A 403 -0.43 6.83 24.74
C ILE A 403 -0.18 5.51 24.00
N ASN A 404 -1.20 4.67 23.78
CA ASN A 404 -1.05 3.41 23.02
C ASN A 404 -0.87 3.62 21.52
N GLN A 405 -1.00 4.87 21.06
CA GLN A 405 -0.74 5.31 19.70
C GLN A 405 0.47 6.24 19.61
N ALA A 406 1.16 6.50 20.72
CA ALA A 406 2.38 7.27 20.72
C ALA A 406 3.54 6.46 20.14
N PHE A 407 4.44 7.17 19.46
CA PHE A 407 5.59 6.58 18.78
C PHE A 407 6.78 7.54 18.74
N VAL A 408 7.97 6.99 18.53
CA VAL A 408 9.19 7.69 18.12
C VAL A 408 9.81 6.94 16.94
N ASP A 409 9.94 7.58 15.79
CA ASP A 409 10.60 7.07 14.58
C ASP A 409 12.02 7.65 14.53
N PHE A 410 13.02 6.77 14.62
CA PHE A 410 14.43 7.12 14.61
C PHE A 410 15.00 6.99 13.20
N TYR A 411 15.91 7.90 12.83
CA TYR A 411 16.55 7.95 11.52
C TYR A 411 18.07 8.05 11.66
N ASP A 412 18.79 7.30 10.82
CA ASP A 412 20.26 7.29 10.80
C ASP A 412 20.78 8.66 10.33
N ASP A 413 20.11 9.26 9.33
CA ASP A 413 20.46 10.57 8.81
C ASP A 413 19.63 11.73 9.39
N SER A 414 20.27 12.91 9.44
CA SER A 414 19.74 14.11 10.10
C SER A 414 18.62 14.84 9.32
N ASP A 415 18.40 14.46 8.06
CA ASP A 415 17.35 14.93 7.16
C ASP A 415 16.19 13.94 7.00
N PHE A 416 16.12 12.95 7.92
CA PHE A 416 15.09 11.92 7.97
C PHE A 416 15.14 10.93 6.78
N SER A 417 16.32 10.74 6.17
CA SER A 417 16.59 9.67 5.22
C SER A 417 17.30 8.46 5.88
N ASP A 418 17.65 7.51 5.02
CA ASP A 418 18.31 6.24 5.36
C ASP A 418 17.44 5.37 6.29
N ARG A 419 18.03 4.27 6.76
CA ARG A 419 17.40 3.30 7.63
C ARG A 419 16.98 3.90 8.97
N GLY A 420 16.12 3.16 9.65
CA GLY A 420 15.66 3.52 10.97
C GLY A 420 14.62 2.55 11.51
N PHE A 421 14.23 2.75 12.76
CA PHE A 421 13.20 1.93 13.40
C PHE A 421 12.20 2.79 14.17
N ILE A 422 11.08 2.16 14.53
CA ILE A 422 10.00 2.82 15.26
C ILE A 422 9.91 2.21 16.65
N PHE A 423 9.97 3.07 17.66
CA PHE A 423 9.73 2.74 19.04
C PHE A 423 8.31 3.11 19.42
N ASP A 424 7.41 2.15 19.25
CA ASP A 424 6.01 2.28 19.64
C ASP A 424 5.81 2.09 21.14
N TYR A 425 4.95 2.90 21.77
CA TYR A 425 4.63 2.71 23.19
C TYR A 425 4.02 1.33 23.47
N ALA A 426 3.15 0.86 22.57
CA ALA A 426 2.50 -0.43 22.73
C ALA A 426 3.48 -1.61 22.67
N ASP A 427 4.58 -1.45 21.94
CA ASP A 427 5.60 -2.49 21.73
C ASP A 427 6.83 -2.28 22.64
N ARG A 428 6.71 -1.40 23.65
CA ARG A 428 7.82 -0.98 24.51
C ARG A 428 8.48 -2.08 25.36
N TYR A 429 7.90 -3.27 25.39
CA TYR A 429 8.47 -4.44 26.07
C TYR A 429 8.83 -5.58 25.11
N ALA A 430 8.62 -5.41 23.80
CA ALA A 430 8.82 -6.47 22.81
C ALA A 430 10.28 -6.56 22.32
N LYS A 431 11.09 -5.52 22.53
CA LYS A 431 12.53 -5.47 22.18
C LYS A 431 13.36 -4.93 23.34
N ASN A 432 14.68 -5.17 23.26
CA ASN A 432 15.62 -4.64 24.23
C ASN A 432 15.98 -3.16 23.94
N TRP A 433 15.06 -2.25 24.26
CA TRP A 433 15.26 -0.80 24.07
C TRP A 433 16.34 -0.19 24.96
N ALA A 434 16.90 -0.97 25.87
CA ALA A 434 18.07 -0.59 26.67
C ALA A 434 19.38 -0.66 25.85
N ARG A 435 19.38 -1.28 24.67
CA ARG A 435 20.58 -1.47 23.84
C ARG A 435 20.21 -1.43 22.36
N PHE A 436 20.46 -0.31 21.70
CA PHE A 436 20.19 -0.16 20.27
C PHE A 436 21.09 -1.05 19.41
N SER A 437 22.20 -1.58 19.94
CA SER A 437 22.93 -2.69 19.28
C SER A 437 22.06 -3.94 19.05
N ASP A 438 21.00 -4.09 19.85
CA ASP A 438 20.07 -5.23 19.81
C ASP A 438 18.79 -4.89 19.02
N VAL A 439 18.78 -3.71 18.37
CA VAL A 439 17.70 -3.20 17.52
C VAL A 439 18.36 -2.76 16.21
N ASP A 440 18.38 -3.65 15.22
CA ASP A 440 18.88 -3.38 13.87
C ASP A 440 20.32 -2.83 13.84
N ASN A 441 21.15 -3.18 14.84
CA ASN A 441 22.51 -2.64 15.00
C ASN A 441 22.56 -1.09 14.95
N PHE A 442 21.57 -0.43 15.57
CA PHE A 442 21.36 1.02 15.48
C PHE A 442 22.02 1.82 16.63
N ASN A 443 23.08 1.28 17.23
CA ASN A 443 23.78 1.93 18.33
C ASN A 443 24.56 3.16 17.84
N ASP A 444 24.36 4.32 18.47
CA ASP A 444 25.05 5.57 18.12
C ASP A 444 24.80 5.98 16.65
N LYS A 445 23.57 5.76 16.18
CA LYS A 445 23.14 6.05 14.79
C LYS A 445 22.08 7.13 14.67
N ALA A 446 21.28 7.34 15.71
CA ALA A 446 20.16 8.28 15.58
C ALA A 446 20.66 9.73 15.40
N SER A 447 20.49 10.30 14.21
CA SER A 447 20.71 11.73 13.94
C SER A 447 19.42 12.54 13.88
N ALA A 448 18.27 11.91 13.67
CA ALA A 448 16.98 12.59 13.74
C ALA A 448 15.87 11.69 14.30
N VAL A 449 14.82 12.33 14.82
CA VAL A 449 13.61 11.66 15.30
C VAL A 449 12.35 12.39 14.85
N ARG A 450 11.32 11.63 14.50
CA ARG A 450 9.93 12.10 14.43
C ARG A 450 9.13 11.43 15.53
N TYR A 451 8.34 12.19 16.27
CA TYR A 451 7.57 11.61 17.36
C TYR A 451 6.22 12.30 17.53
N CYS A 452 5.31 11.57 18.17
CA CYS A 452 4.09 12.13 18.70
C CYS A 452 3.80 11.43 20.02
N ILE A 453 3.81 12.23 21.09
CA ILE A 453 3.68 11.75 22.47
C ILE A 453 2.64 12.64 23.15
N PRO A 454 1.64 12.08 23.84
CA PRO A 454 0.62 12.87 24.53
C PRO A 454 1.21 13.64 25.72
N PRO A 455 0.62 14.77 26.12
CA PRO A 455 1.01 15.48 27.34
C PRO A 455 0.99 14.55 28.57
N GLY A 456 1.93 14.74 29.49
CA GLY A 456 2.08 13.85 30.66
C GLY A 456 3.07 12.69 30.45
N HIS A 457 3.58 12.53 29.23
CA HIS A 457 4.55 11.48 28.89
C HIS A 457 5.79 12.04 28.19
N ARG A 458 6.87 11.27 28.20
CA ARG A 458 8.10 11.56 27.46
C ARG A 458 8.81 10.27 27.03
N VAL A 459 9.72 10.41 26.08
CA VAL A 459 10.77 9.42 25.82
C VAL A 459 12.11 10.02 26.19
N ARG A 460 12.85 9.35 27.06
CA ARG A 460 14.22 9.72 27.40
C ARG A 460 15.19 8.97 26.51
N LEU A 461 16.01 9.71 25.79
CA LEU A 461 17.16 9.22 25.03
C LEU A 461 18.37 9.16 25.95
N TYR A 462 19.14 8.09 25.86
CA TYR A 462 20.35 7.86 26.63
C TYR A 462 21.54 7.72 25.69
N LYS A 463 22.63 8.38 26.06
CA LYS A 463 23.87 8.31 25.30
C LYS A 463 24.47 6.92 25.32
N ASP A 464 24.43 6.29 26.50
CA ASP A 464 25.02 4.98 26.69
C ASP A 464 23.92 3.92 26.83
N SER A 465 24.25 2.69 26.46
CA SER A 465 23.41 1.52 26.69
C SER A 465 23.02 1.35 28.17
N ASN A 466 22.00 0.53 28.41
CA ASN A 466 21.43 0.22 29.73
C ASN A 466 20.92 1.46 30.49
N TYR A 467 20.36 2.42 29.75
CA TYR A 467 19.76 3.63 30.30
C TYR A 467 20.75 4.47 31.12
N SER A 468 21.97 4.66 30.60
CA SER A 468 23.04 5.38 31.31
C SER A 468 23.61 6.55 30.50
N GLY A 469 24.53 7.30 31.11
CA GLY A 469 25.18 8.44 30.47
C GLY A 469 24.34 9.73 30.40
N LYS A 470 24.69 10.58 29.43
CA LYS A 470 24.00 11.84 29.14
C LYS A 470 22.62 11.57 28.55
N THR A 471 21.66 12.46 28.81
CA THR A 471 20.27 12.25 28.37
C THR A 471 19.66 13.45 27.67
N LYS A 472 18.62 13.18 26.88
CA LYS A 472 17.70 14.16 26.28
C LYS A 472 16.27 13.64 26.37
N ASP A 473 15.31 14.52 26.64
CA ASP A 473 13.91 14.15 26.75
C ASP A 473 13.12 14.67 25.53
N LEU A 474 12.43 13.75 24.86
CA LEU A 474 11.37 14.05 23.89
C LEU A 474 10.07 14.26 24.68
N ILE A 475 9.68 15.51 24.86
CA ILE A 475 8.54 15.90 25.71
C ILE A 475 7.23 15.77 24.94
N GLY A 476 6.24 15.08 25.51
CA GLY A 476 4.92 14.97 24.92
C GLY A 476 4.15 16.28 24.95
N THR A 477 3.82 16.78 23.76
CA THR A 477 2.98 17.97 23.54
C THR A 477 1.62 17.62 22.95
N GLY A 478 1.43 16.37 22.54
CA GLY A 478 0.26 15.91 21.80
C GLY A 478 0.31 16.23 20.29
N VAL A 479 1.39 16.81 19.79
CA VAL A 479 1.52 17.24 18.39
C VAL A 479 2.68 16.51 17.71
N PRO A 480 2.50 16.01 16.47
CA PRO A 480 3.59 15.48 15.68
C PRO A 480 4.76 16.46 15.58
N THR A 481 5.95 16.00 15.96
CA THR A 481 7.15 16.82 16.09
C THR A 481 8.32 16.13 15.39
N SER A 482 9.20 16.92 14.79
CA SER A 482 10.44 16.47 14.16
C SER A 482 11.63 17.17 14.80
N VAL A 483 12.69 16.43 15.11
CA VAL A 483 13.90 16.97 15.74
C VAL A 483 15.13 16.42 15.01
N ASN A 484 16.02 17.32 14.62
CA ASN A 484 17.39 17.00 14.24
C ASN A 484 18.25 16.97 15.52
N LEU A 485 18.77 15.81 15.90
CA LEU A 485 19.49 15.59 17.16
C LEU A 485 20.87 16.28 17.18
N ASN A 486 21.44 16.61 16.02
CA ASN A 486 22.66 17.41 15.94
C ASN A 486 22.45 18.82 16.52
N SER A 487 21.25 19.39 16.38
CA SER A 487 20.90 20.68 17.00
C SER A 487 20.92 20.64 18.53
N TRP A 488 20.85 19.44 19.13
CA TRP A 488 20.93 19.22 20.57
C TRP A 488 22.30 18.75 21.04
N SER A 489 23.27 18.67 20.12
CA SER A 489 24.56 17.99 20.32
C SER A 489 24.35 16.57 20.85
N PHE A 490 23.45 15.82 20.21
CA PHE A 490 23.05 14.46 20.57
C PHE A 490 22.81 13.55 19.35
N GLY A 491 23.20 14.00 18.14
CA GLY A 491 23.16 13.14 16.96
C GLY A 491 24.27 12.11 17.02
N ASP A 492 23.98 10.90 16.54
CA ASP A 492 24.84 9.72 16.59
C ASP A 492 25.31 9.38 18.02
N GLU A 493 24.57 9.83 19.05
CA GLU A 493 24.88 9.52 20.45
C GLU A 493 23.88 8.54 21.06
N THR A 494 22.73 8.26 20.43
CA THR A 494 21.66 7.51 21.13
C THR A 494 21.92 6.00 21.07
N SER A 495 22.11 5.40 22.26
CA SER A 495 22.31 3.96 22.44
C SER A 495 21.13 3.27 23.14
N ALA A 496 20.21 4.02 23.76
CA ALA A 496 19.01 3.48 24.41
C ALA A 496 17.90 4.52 24.51
N ALA A 497 16.64 4.07 24.63
CA ALA A 497 15.49 4.95 24.85
C ALA A 497 14.46 4.32 25.79
N GLN A 498 13.82 5.15 26.62
CA GLN A 498 12.83 4.71 27.60
C GLN A 498 11.59 5.61 27.62
N TRP A 499 10.41 4.99 27.57
CA TRP A 499 9.14 5.65 27.87
C TRP A 499 9.01 5.96 29.36
N LEU A 500 8.68 7.20 29.71
CA LEU A 500 8.48 7.65 31.09
C LEU A 500 7.18 8.47 31.19
N SER A 501 6.53 8.42 32.35
CA SER A 501 5.53 9.41 32.76
C SER A 501 6.21 10.55 33.53
N PHE A 502 5.56 11.73 33.55
CA PHE A 502 5.97 12.82 34.43
C PHE A 502 5.62 12.57 35.90
#